data_AF-A0A927FHB4-F1
#
_entry.id   AF-A0A927FHB4-F1
#
_cell.length_a   1.000
_cell.length_b   1.000
_cell.length_c   1.000
_cell.angle_alpha   90.00
_cell.angle_beta   90.00
_cell.angle_gamma   90.00
#
_symmetry.space_group_name_H-M   'P 1'
#
loop_
_entity.id
_entity.type
_entity.pdbx_description
1 polymer ?
#
loop_
_entity_poly.entity_id
_entity_poly.type
_entity_poly.pdbx_seq_one_letter_code
_entity_poly.pdbx_strand_id
1 'polypeptide(L)'
;MALHPARPLRHALMAGLIWLCLTPAQADVYDDVQRLIKREEWPQAQALARQHLTNRAQDPQMRLLLSRIQQGLGQNDAATATLLELTQTFPELAEPHNNLAALYAQAGRYDDALASLNRAVQARPDYATALENLGDLHAALAKQAYDRASQAAPTSPRPRAKAQAIGQIQQADSR
;
A
#
# COMPACT_ATOMS: atom_id res chain seq x y z
N MET A 1 49.59 72.08 -31.39
CA MET A 1 48.52 72.92 -32.01
C MET A 1 47.86 72.03 -33.05
N ALA A 2 46.64 71.51 -32.90
CA ALA A 2 45.42 72.10 -32.35
C ALA A 2 44.68 71.17 -31.35
N LEU A 3 43.88 71.81 -30.49
CA LEU A 3 43.04 71.25 -29.44
C LEU A 3 41.64 70.83 -29.93
N HIS A 4 40.97 70.02 -29.08
CA HIS A 4 39.52 69.89 -28.79
C HIS A 4 38.84 68.57 -29.21
N PRO A 5 37.75 68.15 -28.54
CA PRO A 5 37.48 68.15 -27.09
C PRO A 5 36.94 66.80 -26.55
N ALA A 6 36.91 66.68 -25.22
CA ALA A 6 36.40 65.55 -24.44
C ALA A 6 34.90 65.26 -24.63
N ARG A 7 34.51 63.97 -24.51
CA ARG A 7 33.12 63.52 -24.28
C ARG A 7 33.06 62.33 -23.30
N PRO A 8 31.94 62.15 -22.59
CA PRO A 8 31.94 61.84 -21.15
C PRO A 8 31.85 60.34 -20.80
N LEU A 9 32.33 60.05 -19.58
CA LEU A 9 32.23 58.80 -18.84
C LEU A 9 30.75 58.37 -18.69
N ARG A 10 30.34 57.29 -19.36
CA ARG A 10 29.05 56.64 -19.11
C ARG A 10 29.25 55.58 -18.03
N HIS A 11 28.75 55.89 -16.83
CA HIS A 11 28.60 54.94 -15.75
C HIS A 11 27.53 53.91 -16.14
N ALA A 12 27.93 52.70 -16.50
CA ALA A 12 27.02 51.57 -16.61
C ALA A 12 27.08 50.78 -15.30
N LEU A 13 26.14 51.08 -14.40
CA LEU A 13 25.75 50.22 -13.29
C LEU A 13 25.29 48.88 -13.87
N MET A 14 26.12 47.83 -13.80
CA MET A 14 25.64 46.46 -13.97
C MET A 14 25.04 45.99 -12.64
N ALA A 15 23.75 46.26 -12.47
CA ALA A 15 22.87 45.45 -11.63
C ALA A 15 22.31 44.33 -12.53
N GLY A 16 22.53 43.06 -12.16
CA GLY A 16 22.15 41.93 -13.03
C GLY A 16 22.03 40.61 -12.29
N LEU A 17 20.95 40.48 -11.53
CA LEU A 17 20.22 39.25 -11.15
C LEU A 17 21.04 37.96 -10.92
N ILE A 18 21.23 37.63 -9.64
CA ILE A 18 21.35 36.23 -9.20
C ILE A 18 20.02 35.55 -9.53
N TRP A 19 20.00 34.75 -10.58
CA TRP A 19 18.94 33.75 -10.79
C TRP A 19 19.08 32.71 -9.68
N LEU A 20 18.39 32.94 -8.57
CA LEU A 20 18.11 31.88 -7.62
C LEU A 20 17.07 30.98 -8.30
N CYS A 21 17.54 30.00 -9.08
CA CYS A 21 16.72 28.89 -9.52
C CYS A 21 16.31 28.11 -8.26
N LEU A 22 15.17 28.49 -7.67
CA LEU A 22 14.38 27.59 -6.87
C LEU A 22 13.88 26.51 -7.84
N THR A 23 14.66 25.46 -8.04
CA THR A 23 14.08 24.22 -8.58
C THR A 23 13.00 23.83 -7.59
N PRO A 24 11.71 23.76 -7.96
CA PRO A 24 10.75 23.13 -7.08
C PRO A 24 11.33 21.75 -6.77
N ALA A 25 11.40 21.39 -5.48
CA ALA A 25 11.75 20.05 -5.07
C ALA A 25 10.83 19.12 -5.86
N GLN A 26 11.38 18.45 -6.88
CA GLN A 26 10.61 17.59 -7.74
C GLN A 26 10.14 16.45 -6.83
N ALA A 27 8.86 16.48 -6.46
CA ALA A 27 8.29 15.44 -5.61
C ALA A 27 8.51 14.11 -6.32
N ASP A 28 8.95 13.11 -5.56
CA ASP A 28 9.14 11.78 -6.12
C ASP A 28 7.78 11.24 -6.58
N VAL A 29 7.75 10.51 -7.71
CA VAL A 29 6.50 9.97 -8.27
C VAL A 29 5.76 9.08 -7.26
N TYR A 30 6.49 8.40 -6.37
CA TYR A 30 5.89 7.62 -5.29
C TYR A 30 5.15 8.51 -4.29
N ASP A 31 5.66 9.70 -3.97
CA ASP A 31 4.99 10.64 -3.05
C ASP A 31 3.72 11.18 -3.67
N ASP A 32 3.73 11.48 -4.97
CA ASP A 32 2.54 11.92 -5.68
C ASP A 32 1.49 10.81 -5.78
N VAL A 33 1.88 9.57 -6.11
CA VAL A 33 0.97 8.41 -6.08
C VAL A 33 0.41 8.18 -4.69
N GLN A 34 1.23 8.23 -3.64
CA GLN A 34 0.77 8.08 -2.25
C GLN A 34 -0.18 9.20 -1.83
N ARG A 35 0.06 10.44 -2.28
CA ARG A 35 -0.82 11.57 -2.02
C ARG A 35 -2.19 11.37 -2.68
N LEU A 36 -2.23 10.86 -3.91
CA LEU A 36 -3.47 10.52 -4.61
C LEU A 36 -4.20 9.38 -3.90
N ILE A 37 -3.50 8.31 -3.50
CA ILE A 37 -4.06 7.22 -2.68
C ILE A 37 -4.68 7.76 -1.39
N LYS A 38 -3.98 8.66 -0.68
CA LYS A 38 -4.47 9.26 0.57
C LYS A 38 -5.75 10.10 0.38
N ARG A 39 -5.94 10.67 -0.81
CA ARG A 39 -7.14 11.43 -1.18
C ARG A 39 -8.21 10.56 -1.85
N GLU A 40 -7.97 9.26 -1.96
CA GLU A 40 -8.85 8.32 -2.66
C GLU A 40 -9.09 8.69 -4.13
N GLU A 41 -8.13 9.42 -4.72
CA GLU A 41 -8.09 9.80 -6.13
C GLU A 41 -7.60 8.61 -6.98
N TRP A 42 -8.30 7.47 -6.86
CA TRP A 42 -7.86 6.18 -7.38
C TRP A 42 -7.62 6.16 -8.89
N PRO A 43 -8.47 6.77 -9.74
CA PRO A 43 -8.21 6.80 -11.18
C PRO A 43 -6.94 7.58 -11.53
N GLN A 44 -6.70 8.73 -10.89
CA GLN A 44 -5.46 9.49 -11.10
C GLN A 44 -4.24 8.70 -10.62
N ALA A 45 -4.33 8.08 -9.43
CA ALA A 45 -3.25 7.26 -8.89
C ALA A 45 -2.92 6.09 -9.83
N GLN A 46 -3.93 5.42 -10.38
CA GLN A 46 -3.75 4.31 -11.32
C GLN A 46 -3.08 4.75 -12.61
N ALA A 47 -3.51 5.88 -13.18
CA ALA A 47 -2.92 6.42 -14.40
C ALA A 47 -1.43 6.75 -14.21
N LEU A 48 -1.09 7.43 -13.11
CA LEU A 48 0.29 7.82 -12.79
C LEU A 48 1.17 6.59 -12.52
N ALA A 49 0.69 5.62 -11.74
CA ALA A 49 1.41 4.38 -11.45
C ALA A 49 1.69 3.58 -12.73
N ARG A 50 0.68 3.42 -13.61
CA ARG A 50 0.85 2.71 -14.89
C ARG A 50 1.81 3.43 -15.84
N GLN A 51 1.76 4.77 -15.88
CA GLN A 51 2.71 5.55 -16.67
C GLN A 51 4.15 5.26 -16.23
N HIS A 52 4.42 5.26 -14.92
CA HIS A 52 5.75 4.93 -14.39
C HIS A 52 6.20 3.51 -14.76
N LEU A 53 5.28 2.54 -14.68
CA LEU A 53 5.56 1.13 -14.97
C LEU A 53 5.83 0.85 -16.45
N THR A 54 5.45 1.74 -17.38
CA THR A 54 5.74 1.57 -18.83
C THR A 54 7.21 1.32 -19.11
N ASN A 55 8.11 2.01 -18.39
CA ASN A 55 9.57 1.88 -18.58
C ASN A 55 10.26 1.14 -17.42
N ARG A 56 9.50 0.72 -16.41
CA ARG A 56 9.99 0.09 -15.17
C ARG A 56 9.04 -1.02 -14.72
N ALA A 57 8.70 -1.92 -15.64
CA ALA A 57 7.62 -2.89 -15.46
C ALA A 57 7.75 -3.78 -14.21
N GLN A 58 8.97 -3.98 -13.70
CA GLN A 58 9.25 -4.83 -12.54
C GLN A 58 9.42 -4.06 -11.22
N ASP A 59 9.24 -2.74 -11.20
CA ASP A 59 9.38 -1.93 -9.99
C ASP A 59 8.49 -2.46 -8.85
N PRO A 60 9.07 -3.06 -7.80
CA PRO A 60 8.28 -3.73 -6.77
C PRO A 60 7.46 -2.75 -5.93
N GLN A 61 8.01 -1.56 -5.64
CA GLN A 61 7.36 -0.56 -4.83
C GLN A 61 6.15 0.03 -5.57
N MET A 62 6.28 0.37 -6.85
CA MET A 62 5.14 0.91 -7.60
C MET A 62 4.07 -0.16 -7.86
N ARG A 63 4.45 -1.43 -8.07
CA ARG A 63 3.48 -2.54 -8.20
C ARG A 63 2.71 -2.80 -6.91
N LEU A 64 3.38 -2.66 -5.75
CA LEU A 64 2.71 -2.76 -4.45
C LEU A 64 1.72 -1.59 -4.23
N LEU A 65 2.07 -0.38 -4.66
CA LEU A 65 1.13 0.75 -4.67
C LEU A 65 -0.02 0.51 -5.66
N LEU A 66 0.25 -0.04 -6.84
CA LEU A 66 -0.76 -0.38 -7.84
C LEU A 66 -1.77 -1.40 -7.32
N SER A 67 -1.34 -2.44 -6.58
CA SER A 67 -2.28 -3.40 -5.99
C SER A 67 -3.21 -2.72 -4.99
N ARG A 68 -2.70 -1.81 -4.16
CA ARG A 68 -3.51 -1.01 -3.23
C ARG A 68 -4.50 -0.11 -3.99
N ILE A 69 -4.08 0.50 -5.09
CA ILE A 69 -4.95 1.32 -5.94
C ILE A 69 -6.06 0.46 -6.57
N GLN A 70 -5.72 -0.73 -7.07
CA GLN A 70 -6.69 -1.69 -7.61
C GLN A 70 -7.72 -2.09 -6.55
N GLN A 71 -7.30 -2.32 -5.30
CA GLN A 71 -8.22 -2.54 -4.17
C GLN A 71 -9.14 -1.35 -3.93
N GLY A 72 -8.62 -0.13 -3.93
CA GLY A 72 -9.43 1.09 -3.80
C GLY A 72 -10.47 1.26 -4.93
N LEU A 73 -10.19 0.72 -6.11
CA LEU A 73 -11.11 0.67 -7.25
C LEU A 73 -12.08 -0.53 -7.23
N GLY A 74 -12.00 -1.41 -6.23
CA GLY A 74 -12.77 -2.66 -6.18
C GLY A 74 -12.29 -3.73 -7.18
N GLN A 75 -11.12 -3.55 -7.79
CA GLN A 75 -10.53 -4.45 -8.79
C GLN A 75 -9.74 -5.58 -8.10
N ASN A 76 -10.39 -6.35 -7.23
CA ASN A 76 -9.73 -7.34 -6.36
C ASN A 76 -8.99 -8.44 -7.13
N ASP A 77 -9.51 -8.87 -8.29
CA ASP A 77 -8.85 -9.86 -9.14
C ASP A 77 -7.53 -9.32 -9.71
N ALA A 78 -7.52 -8.06 -10.15
CA ALA A 78 -6.32 -7.40 -10.66
C ALA A 78 -5.28 -7.16 -9.54
N ALA A 79 -5.73 -6.79 -8.34
CA ALA A 79 -4.87 -6.66 -7.17
C ALA A 79 -4.22 -8.01 -6.81
N THR A 80 -5.01 -9.08 -6.79
CA THR A 80 -4.53 -10.45 -6.54
C THR A 80 -3.50 -10.87 -7.57
N ALA A 81 -3.76 -10.66 -8.86
CA ALA A 81 -2.81 -10.98 -9.93
C ALA A 81 -1.49 -10.21 -9.77
N THR A 82 -1.55 -8.90 -9.54
CA THR A 82 -0.37 -8.04 -9.35
C THR A 82 0.48 -8.51 -8.16
N LEU A 83 -0.18 -8.85 -7.05
CA LEU A 83 0.52 -9.32 -5.85
C LEU A 83 1.08 -10.74 -6.01
N LEU A 84 0.37 -11.64 -6.69
CA LEU A 84 0.87 -12.98 -6.99
C LEU A 84 2.17 -12.90 -7.80
N GLU A 85 2.20 -12.09 -8.86
CA GLU A 85 3.43 -11.87 -9.61
C GLU A 85 4.55 -11.25 -8.76
N LEU A 86 4.22 -10.30 -7.85
CA LEU A 86 5.20 -9.76 -6.90
C LEU A 86 5.78 -10.84 -6.01
N THR A 87 4.95 -11.71 -5.42
CA THR A 87 5.44 -12.81 -4.56
C THR A 87 6.26 -13.85 -5.30
N GLN A 88 6.04 -14.02 -6.60
CA GLN A 88 6.84 -14.91 -7.45
C GLN A 88 8.18 -14.28 -7.82
N THR A 89 8.21 -12.97 -8.09
CA THR A 89 9.42 -12.27 -8.54
C THR A 89 10.32 -11.86 -7.36
N PHE A 90 9.70 -11.50 -6.23
CA PHE A 90 10.34 -10.97 -5.02
C PHE A 90 9.80 -11.71 -3.78
N PRO A 91 10.08 -13.02 -3.64
CA PRO A 91 9.53 -13.84 -2.56
C PRO A 91 9.95 -13.39 -1.15
N GLU A 92 11.04 -12.62 -1.03
CA GLU A 92 11.58 -12.05 0.20
C GLU A 92 10.83 -10.81 0.72
N LEU A 93 9.96 -10.21 -0.09
CA LEU A 93 9.16 -9.06 0.34
C LEU A 93 7.97 -9.55 1.16
N ALA A 94 7.86 -9.07 2.40
CA ALA A 94 6.78 -9.49 3.29
C ALA A 94 5.44 -8.81 2.98
N GLU A 95 5.48 -7.57 2.48
CA GLU A 95 4.31 -6.74 2.20
C GLU A 95 3.35 -7.35 1.16
N PRO A 96 3.82 -7.89 0.00
CA PRO A 96 2.93 -8.51 -0.97
C PRO A 96 2.19 -9.73 -0.41
N HIS A 97 2.88 -10.59 0.37
CA HIS A 97 2.27 -11.74 1.04
C HIS A 97 1.18 -11.31 2.04
N ASN A 98 1.46 -10.28 2.84
CA ASN A 98 0.47 -9.72 3.76
C ASN A 98 -0.76 -9.17 3.03
N ASN A 99 -0.57 -8.44 1.93
CA ASN A 99 -1.67 -7.85 1.17
C ASN A 99 -2.50 -8.91 0.43
N LEU A 100 -1.88 -9.99 -0.05
CA LEU A 100 -2.61 -11.16 -0.57
C LEU A 100 -3.48 -11.80 0.49
N ALA A 101 -2.95 -11.93 1.71
CA ALA A 101 -3.72 -12.52 2.80
C ALA A 101 -4.98 -11.73 3.13
N ALA A 102 -4.89 -10.39 3.14
CA ALA A 102 -6.05 -9.54 3.33
C ALA A 102 -7.11 -9.76 2.25
N LEU A 103 -6.71 -9.88 0.98
CA LEU A 103 -7.61 -10.18 -0.14
C LEU A 103 -8.24 -11.58 -0.03
N TYR A 104 -7.46 -12.59 0.34
CA TYR A 104 -7.98 -13.94 0.56
C TYR A 104 -8.94 -14.02 1.73
N ALA A 105 -8.65 -13.35 2.85
CA ALA A 105 -9.52 -13.28 4.01
C ALA A 105 -10.86 -12.60 3.67
N GLN A 106 -10.84 -11.49 2.93
CA GLN A 106 -12.05 -10.82 2.43
C GLN A 106 -12.89 -11.73 1.52
N ALA A 107 -12.26 -12.62 0.76
CA ALA A 107 -12.93 -13.62 -0.07
C ALA A 107 -13.35 -14.89 0.70
N GLY A 108 -13.12 -14.97 2.02
CA GLY A 108 -13.41 -16.16 2.83
C GLY A 108 -12.44 -17.34 2.58
N ARG A 109 -11.36 -17.11 1.84
CA ARG A 109 -10.32 -18.11 1.52
C ARG A 109 -9.27 -18.16 2.63
N TYR A 110 -9.67 -18.60 3.83
CA TYR A 110 -8.82 -18.51 5.02
C TYR A 110 -7.55 -19.38 4.97
N ASP A 111 -7.58 -20.52 4.28
CA ASP A 111 -6.38 -21.36 4.12
C ASP A 111 -5.29 -20.66 3.29
N ASP A 112 -5.69 -19.99 2.21
CA ASP A 112 -4.77 -19.19 1.37
C ASP A 112 -4.27 -17.95 2.11
N ALA A 113 -5.13 -17.31 2.90
CA ALA A 113 -4.75 -16.20 3.76
C ALA A 113 -3.70 -16.62 4.79
N LEU A 114 -3.89 -17.77 5.44
CA LEU A 114 -2.97 -18.32 6.43
C LEU A 114 -1.62 -18.65 5.80
N ALA A 115 -1.62 -19.30 4.64
CA ALA A 115 -0.39 -19.60 3.92
C ALA A 115 0.38 -18.32 3.53
N SER A 116 -0.34 -17.27 3.14
CA SER A 116 0.26 -15.98 2.76
C SER A 116 0.82 -15.25 3.99
N LEU A 117 0.11 -15.18 5.11
CA LEU A 117 0.62 -14.55 6.34
C LEU A 117 1.84 -15.29 6.91
N ASN A 118 1.84 -16.62 6.88
CA ASN A 118 3.01 -17.40 7.28
C ASN A 118 4.24 -17.07 6.42
N ARG A 119 4.08 -16.86 5.11
CA ARG A 119 5.17 -16.40 4.23
C ARG A 119 5.62 -14.98 4.58
N ALA A 120 4.69 -14.06 4.88
CA ALA A 120 5.03 -12.71 5.30
C ALA A 120 5.88 -12.70 6.59
N VAL A 121 5.47 -13.49 7.59
CA VAL A 121 6.20 -13.65 8.86
C VAL A 121 7.54 -14.37 8.66
N GLN A 122 7.60 -15.35 7.75
CA GLN A 122 8.87 -16.01 7.42
C GLN A 122 9.88 -15.03 6.78
N ALA A 123 9.39 -14.16 5.89
CA ALA A 123 10.21 -13.14 5.22
C ALA A 123 10.67 -12.04 6.19
N ARG A 124 9.78 -11.59 7.08
CA ARG A 124 10.06 -10.58 8.11
C ARG A 124 9.39 -10.94 9.44
N PRO A 125 10.11 -11.63 10.35
CA PRO A 125 9.54 -12.14 11.61
C PRO A 125 9.02 -11.07 12.57
N ASP A 126 9.51 -9.84 12.48
CA ASP A 126 9.09 -8.68 13.28
C ASP A 126 8.06 -7.80 12.56
N TYR A 127 7.46 -8.28 11.47
CA TYR A 127 6.45 -7.51 10.73
C TYR A 127 5.13 -7.42 11.51
N ALA A 128 5.03 -6.39 12.34
CA ALA A 128 3.89 -6.17 13.25
C ALA A 128 2.53 -6.32 12.56
N THR A 129 2.33 -5.69 11.40
CA THR A 129 1.06 -5.76 10.64
C THR A 129 0.72 -7.19 10.20
N ALA A 130 1.69 -8.01 9.81
CA ALA A 130 1.44 -9.40 9.44
C ALA A 130 1.13 -10.26 10.68
N LEU A 131 1.77 -10.00 11.81
CA LEU A 131 1.48 -10.69 13.07
C LEU A 131 0.07 -10.36 13.58
N GLU A 132 -0.34 -9.10 13.48
CA GLU A 132 -1.69 -8.62 13.78
C GLU A 132 -2.73 -9.31 12.88
N ASN A 133 -2.55 -9.25 11.56
CA ASN A 133 -3.44 -9.91 10.60
C ASN A 133 -3.51 -11.44 10.80
N LEU A 134 -2.44 -12.07 11.24
CA LEU A 134 -2.42 -13.49 11.59
C LEU A 134 -3.24 -13.78 12.85
N GLY A 135 -3.15 -12.93 13.86
CA GLY A 135 -4.01 -12.98 15.05
C GLY A 135 -5.49 -12.87 14.69
N ASP A 136 -5.86 -11.90 13.86
CA ASP A 136 -7.23 -11.69 13.39
C ASP A 136 -7.75 -12.87 12.59
N LEU A 137 -6.91 -13.44 11.72
CA LEU A 137 -7.25 -14.62 10.94
C LEU A 137 -7.47 -15.84 11.85
N HIS A 138 -6.62 -16.04 12.87
CA HIS A 138 -6.81 -17.11 13.84
C HIS A 138 -8.10 -16.94 14.64
N ALA A 139 -8.46 -15.71 15.02
CA ALA A 139 -9.74 -15.42 15.66
C ALA A 139 -10.91 -15.76 14.72
N ALA A 140 -10.85 -15.36 13.45
CA ALA A 140 -11.88 -15.68 12.46
C ALA A 140 -12.05 -17.20 12.25
N LEU A 141 -10.94 -17.95 12.14
CA LEU A 141 -10.94 -19.41 12.03
C LEU A 141 -11.52 -20.08 13.28
N ALA A 142 -11.15 -19.61 14.46
CA ALA A 142 -11.70 -20.11 15.72
C ALA A 142 -13.22 -19.87 15.79
N LYS A 143 -13.69 -18.69 15.41
CA LYS A 143 -15.12 -18.38 15.33
C LYS A 143 -15.85 -19.32 14.36
N GLN A 144 -15.31 -19.52 13.16
CA GLN A 144 -15.88 -20.44 12.17
C GLN A 144 -15.98 -21.88 12.70
N ALA A 145 -14.95 -22.36 13.41
CA ALA A 145 -14.97 -23.67 14.04
C ALA A 145 -16.04 -23.77 15.14
N TYR A 146 -16.19 -22.75 15.97
CA TYR A 146 -17.24 -22.70 16.99
C TYR A 146 -18.65 -22.64 16.39
N ASP A 147 -18.85 -21.87 15.32
CA ASP A 147 -20.12 -21.80 14.61
C ASP A 147 -20.51 -23.18 14.05
N ARG A 148 -19.56 -23.89 13.43
CA ARG A 148 -19.75 -25.28 12.96
C ARG A 148 -20.07 -26.24 14.11
N ALA A 149 -19.35 -26.13 15.24
CA ALA A 149 -19.61 -26.96 16.41
C ALA A 149 -21.01 -26.70 17.01
N SER A 150 -21.48 -25.44 17.01
CA SER A 150 -22.84 -25.10 17.42
C SER A 150 -23.92 -25.64 16.49
N GLN A 151 -23.65 -25.74 15.19
CA GLN A 151 -24.56 -26.38 14.24
C GLN A 151 -24.61 -27.90 14.45
N ALA A 152 -23.46 -28.53 14.72
CA ALA A 152 -23.37 -29.98 14.96
C ALA A 152 -23.95 -30.41 16.32
N ALA A 153 -23.86 -29.56 17.34
CA ALA A 153 -24.38 -29.82 18.69
C ALA A 153 -25.21 -28.63 19.23
N PRO A 154 -26.46 -28.42 18.73
CA PRO A 154 -27.25 -27.22 19.03
C PRO A 154 -27.61 -27.02 20.51
N THR A 155 -27.63 -28.10 21.28
CA THR A 155 -27.94 -28.12 22.72
C THR A 155 -26.76 -27.71 23.59
N SER A 156 -25.53 -27.68 23.05
CA SER A 156 -24.35 -27.21 23.78
C SER A 156 -24.22 -25.69 23.67
N PRO A 157 -24.34 -24.91 24.76
CA PRO A 157 -24.25 -23.46 24.70
C PRO A 157 -22.81 -22.95 24.55
N ARG A 158 -21.80 -23.77 24.86
CA ARG A 158 -20.39 -23.35 24.95
C ARG A 158 -19.82 -22.85 23.61
N PRO A 159 -19.97 -23.56 22.47
CA PRO A 159 -19.42 -23.07 21.21
C PRO A 159 -20.06 -21.75 20.78
N ARG A 160 -21.38 -21.60 20.96
CA ARG A 160 -22.11 -20.37 20.63
C ARG A 160 -21.58 -19.18 21.42
N ALA A 161 -21.39 -19.34 22.73
CA ALA A 161 -20.85 -18.28 23.59
C ALA A 161 -19.42 -17.88 23.18
N LYS A 162 -18.57 -18.86 22.81
CA LYS A 162 -17.21 -18.59 22.34
C LYS A 162 -17.19 -17.85 21.00
N ALA A 163 -18.03 -18.24 20.04
CA ALA A 163 -18.16 -17.54 18.76
C ALA A 163 -18.65 -16.09 18.94
N GLN A 164 -19.60 -15.87 19.85
CA GLN A 164 -20.09 -14.53 20.20
C GLN A 164 -18.99 -13.65 20.81
N ALA A 165 -18.21 -14.19 21.76
CA ALA A 165 -17.12 -13.45 22.38
C ALA A 165 -16.05 -13.03 21.37
N ILE A 166 -15.68 -13.91 20.44
CA ILE A 166 -14.73 -13.56 19.36
C ILE A 166 -15.32 -12.46 18.46
N GLY A 167 -16.59 -12.57 18.09
CA GLY A 167 -17.25 -11.54 17.28
C GLY A 167 -17.30 -10.16 17.95
N GLN A 168 -17.39 -10.11 19.29
CA GLN A 168 -17.36 -8.85 20.05
C GLN A 168 -15.98 -8.19 20.01
N ILE A 169 -14.90 -8.98 20.10
CA ILE A 169 -13.52 -8.48 19.99
C ILE A 169 -13.33 -7.85 18.61
N GLN A 170 -13.65 -8.58 17.54
CA GLN A 170 -13.49 -8.11 16.16
C GLN A 170 -14.30 -6.84 15.83
N GLN A 171 -15.48 -6.68 16.45
CA GLN A 171 -16.30 -5.48 16.28
C GLN A 171 -15.74 -4.25 17.02
N ALA A 172 -14.99 -4.45 18.11
CA ALA A 172 -14.36 -3.36 18.84
C ALA A 172 -13.19 -2.77 18.04
N ASP A 173 -12.46 -3.60 17.29
CA ASP A 173 -11.30 -3.19 16.49
C ASP A 173 -11.70 -2.44 15.20
N SER A 174 -12.98 -2.52 14.80
CA SER A 174 -13.51 -1.88 13.58
C SER A 174 -14.10 -0.48 13.81
N ARG A 175 -13.99 0.09 15.01
CA ARG A 175 -14.55 1.40 15.40
C ARG A 175 -13.47 2.44 15.63
#